data_AF-D2YE61-F1
#
_entry.id   AF-D2YE61-F1
#
_cell.length_a   1.000
_cell.length_b   1.000
_cell.length_c   1.000
_cell.angle_alpha   90.00
_cell.angle_beta   90.00
_cell.angle_gamma   90.00
#
_symmetry.space_group_name_H-M   'P 1'
#
loop_
_entity.id
_entity.type
_entity.pdbx_description
1 polymer ?
#
loop_
_entity_poly.entity_id
_entity_poly.type
_entity_poly.pdbx_seq_one_letter_code
_entity_poly.pdbx_strand_id
1 'polypeptide(L)'
;MNKVAWVFHTPPHGTTAGREGLDAILATSAYSDEQALFFVGDGVLQLVKNQQPESILSRDYIAAFKLLDLYDVEARYVCQESLQRWGLSEQDLLIDVEVLESQELAHLLRSYDQLLTF
;
A
#
# COMPACT_ATOMS: atom_id res chain seq x y z
N MET A 1 2.84 15.99 -14.56
CA MET A 1 3.99 15.83 -13.65
C MET A 1 4.60 14.46 -13.97
N ASN A 2 5.58 13.97 -13.21
CA ASN A 2 5.95 12.55 -13.30
C ASN A 2 4.93 11.73 -12.52
N LYS A 3 4.47 10.61 -13.08
CA LYS A 3 3.61 9.64 -12.40
C LYS A 3 4.43 8.80 -11.43
N VAL A 4 4.05 8.80 -10.15
CA VAL A 4 4.80 8.09 -9.09
C VAL A 4 4.06 6.83 -8.64
N ALA A 5 4.75 5.69 -8.68
CA ALA A 5 4.28 4.43 -8.13
C ALA A 5 4.96 4.14 -6.78
N TRP A 6 4.15 3.96 -5.75
CA TRP A 6 4.57 3.58 -4.41
C TRP A 6 4.36 2.08 -4.23
N VAL A 7 5.43 1.30 -4.17
CA VAL A 7 5.36 -0.16 -4.12
C VAL A 7 5.69 -0.64 -2.71
N PHE A 8 4.68 -1.15 -2.01
CA PHE A 8 4.85 -1.86 -0.75
C PHE A 8 5.05 -3.35 -1.02
N HIS A 9 6.19 -3.88 -0.62
CA HIS A 9 6.56 -5.29 -0.76
C HIS A 9 7.03 -5.94 0.55
N THR A 10 7.09 -5.18 1.65
CA THR A 10 7.48 -5.68 2.99
C THR A 10 6.29 -5.76 3.95
N PRO A 11 6.29 -6.74 4.88
CA PRO A 11 5.25 -6.84 5.91
C PRO A 11 5.33 -5.66 6.89
N PRO A 12 4.22 -5.32 7.58
CA PRO A 12 4.24 -4.27 8.57
C PRO A 12 5.04 -4.69 9.82
N HIS A 13 5.45 -3.69 10.61
CA HIS A 13 6.09 -3.79 11.93
C HIS A 13 7.47 -4.44 12.02
N GLY A 14 7.87 -5.28 11.06
CA GLY A 14 9.22 -5.89 11.04
C GLY A 14 10.33 -4.90 10.69
N THR A 15 10.00 -3.88 9.91
CA THR A 15 10.88 -2.75 9.55
C THR A 15 10.09 -1.46 9.58
N THR A 16 10.77 -0.31 9.47
CA THR A 16 10.11 0.99 9.35
C THR A 16 9.63 1.33 7.94
N ALA A 17 9.89 0.46 6.94
CA ALA A 17 9.69 0.79 5.54
C ALA A 17 8.22 1.09 5.21
N GLY A 18 7.27 0.28 5.68
CA GLY A 18 5.84 0.55 5.50
C GLY A 18 5.40 1.89 6.10
N ARG A 19 5.89 2.21 7.31
CA ARG A 19 5.57 3.48 7.98
C ARG A 19 6.14 4.67 7.22
N GLU A 20 7.41 4.60 6.84
CA GLU A 20 8.10 5.68 6.14
C GLU A 20 7.54 5.89 4.73
N GLY A 21 7.14 4.81 4.05
CA GLY A 21 6.44 4.88 2.77
C GLY A 21 5.10 5.59 2.90
N LEU A 22 4.29 5.26 3.92
CA LEU A 22 3.03 5.94 4.18
C LEU A 22 3.23 7.43 4.53
N ASP A 23 4.20 7.73 5.41
CA ASP A 23 4.54 9.10 5.78
C ASP A 23 4.97 9.91 4.53
N ALA A 24 5.75 9.31 3.63
CA ALA A 24 6.16 9.94 2.37
C ALA A 24 4.97 10.22 1.45
N ILE A 25 4.06 9.26 1.25
CA ILE A 25 2.85 9.44 0.44
C ILE A 25 2.00 10.59 0.95
N LEU A 26 1.74 10.63 2.26
CA LEU A 26 0.93 11.67 2.89
C LEU A 26 1.59 13.06 2.82
N ALA A 27 2.93 13.11 2.85
CA ALA A 27 3.67 14.36 2.66
C ALA A 27 3.65 14.83 1.19
N THR A 28 3.65 13.90 0.23
CA THR A 28 3.70 14.22 -1.21
C THR A 28 2.32 14.41 -1.84
N SER A 29 1.25 13.91 -1.23
CA SER A 29 -0.11 13.95 -1.80
C SER A 29 -0.63 15.36 -2.03
N ALA A 30 -0.17 16.34 -1.26
CA ALA A 30 -0.48 17.75 -1.49
C ALA A 30 0.12 18.34 -2.80
N TYR A 31 1.03 17.62 -3.46
CA TYR A 31 1.81 18.12 -4.60
C TYR A 31 1.50 17.41 -5.92
N SER A 32 0.87 16.24 -5.92
CA SER A 32 0.57 15.48 -7.13
C SER A 32 -0.55 14.48 -6.95
N ASP A 33 -1.55 14.56 -7.83
CA ASP A 33 -2.63 13.58 -7.96
C ASP A 33 -2.20 12.39 -8.84
N GLU A 34 -1.07 12.51 -9.55
CA GLU A 34 -0.53 11.50 -10.46
C GLU A 34 0.28 10.44 -9.70
N GLN A 35 -0.33 9.78 -8.72
CA GLN A 35 0.33 8.75 -7.92
C GLN A 35 -0.56 7.54 -7.70
N ALA A 36 0.07 6.38 -7.47
CA ALA A 36 -0.65 5.18 -7.07
C ALA A 36 0.15 4.31 -6.12
N LEU A 37 -0.58 3.55 -5.30
CA LEU A 37 -0.04 2.58 -4.37
C LEU A 37 -0.20 1.18 -4.96
N PHE A 38 0.83 0.36 -4.79
CA PHE A 38 0.87 -1.02 -5.23
C PHE A 38 1.31 -1.89 -4.05
N PHE A 39 0.46 -2.84 -3.67
CA PHE A 39 0.75 -3.79 -2.59
C PHE A 39 1.00 -5.17 -3.19
N VAL A 40 2.23 -5.69 -3.04
CA VAL A 40 2.68 -6.93 -3.66
C VAL A 40 3.44 -7.80 -2.65
N GLY A 41 3.47 -9.12 -2.86
CA GLY A 41 4.17 -10.03 -1.95
C GLY A 41 3.68 -9.90 -0.51
N ASP A 42 4.60 -9.66 0.42
CA ASP A 42 4.26 -9.48 1.84
C ASP A 42 3.72 -8.08 2.15
N GLY A 43 3.83 -7.14 1.19
CA GLY A 43 3.26 -5.80 1.30
C GLY A 43 1.75 -5.79 1.45
N VAL A 44 1.04 -6.84 1.02
CA VAL A 44 -0.42 -6.95 1.23
C VAL A 44 -0.79 -7.00 2.71
N LEU A 45 0.13 -7.44 3.58
CA LEU A 45 -0.08 -7.48 5.02
C LEU A 45 -0.18 -6.09 5.66
N GLN A 46 0.30 -5.04 4.98
CA GLN A 46 0.12 -3.65 5.39
C GLN A 46 -1.37 -3.28 5.50
N LEU A 47 -2.23 -3.93 4.71
CA LEU A 47 -3.63 -3.59 4.58
C LEU A 47 -4.54 -4.38 5.52
N VAL A 48 -4.06 -5.39 6.24
CA VAL A 48 -4.90 -6.22 7.10
C VAL A 48 -5.50 -5.37 8.22
N LYS A 49 -6.82 -5.47 8.42
CA LYS A 49 -7.53 -4.73 9.47
C LYS A 49 -7.29 -5.30 10.87
N ASN A 50 -7.54 -4.49 11.90
CA ASN A 50 -7.49 -4.89 13.32
C ASN A 50 -6.12 -5.42 13.80
N GLN A 51 -5.02 -4.88 13.28
CA GLN A 51 -3.68 -5.19 13.78
C GLN A 51 -3.49 -4.62 15.20
N GLN A 52 -2.70 -5.31 16.04
CA GLN A 52 -2.40 -4.92 17.42
C GLN A 52 -0.88 -4.81 17.65
N PRO A 53 -0.19 -3.87 16.96
CA PRO A 53 1.27 -3.74 17.02
C PRO A 53 1.80 -3.34 18.40
N GLU A 54 0.96 -2.80 19.28
CA GLU A 54 1.30 -2.50 20.67
C GLU A 54 1.75 -3.75 21.44
N SER A 55 1.26 -4.94 21.06
CA SER A 55 1.67 -6.22 21.64
C SER A 55 3.16 -6.53 21.46
N ILE A 56 3.78 -5.90 20.45
CA ILE A 56 5.22 -6.02 20.13
C ILE A 56 5.94 -4.67 20.28
N LEU A 57 5.36 -3.71 21.01
CA LEU A 57 5.91 -2.37 21.21
C LEU A 57 6.14 -1.57 19.91
N SER A 58 5.42 -1.92 18.84
CA SER A 58 5.43 -1.18 17.57
C SER A 58 4.34 -0.12 17.56
N ARG A 59 4.55 0.95 16.77
CA ARG A 59 3.55 1.99 16.56
C ARG A 59 2.44 1.47 15.65
N ASP A 60 1.19 1.72 16.01
CA ASP A 60 0.07 1.53 15.10
C ASP A 60 0.00 2.64 14.05
N TYR A 61 0.75 2.47 12.95
CA TYR A 61 0.66 3.34 11.78
C TYR A 61 -0.36 2.85 10.75
N ILE A 62 -0.88 1.62 10.92
CA ILE A 62 -1.76 0.99 9.93
C ILE A 62 -3.07 1.76 9.84
N ALA A 63 -3.59 2.25 10.96
CA ALA A 63 -4.75 3.12 11.00
C ALA A 63 -4.62 4.38 10.11
N ALA A 64 -3.40 4.87 9.86
CA ALA A 64 -3.17 6.05 9.05
C ALA A 64 -3.36 5.80 7.54
N PHE A 65 -3.42 4.55 7.06
CA PHE A 65 -3.81 4.25 5.68
C PHE A 65 -5.21 4.78 5.34
N LYS A 66 -6.11 4.90 6.32
CA LYS A 66 -7.44 5.51 6.14
C LYS A 66 -7.38 7.00 5.80
N LEU A 67 -6.26 7.66 6.09
CA LEU A 67 -6.10 9.06 5.72
C LEU A 67 -6.03 9.20 4.19
N LEU A 68 -5.63 8.17 3.44
CA LEU A 68 -5.57 8.24 1.97
C LEU A 68 -6.89 8.71 1.33
N ASP A 69 -8.03 8.39 1.94
CA ASP A 69 -9.36 8.87 1.49
C ASP A 69 -9.53 10.39 1.67
N LEU A 70 -8.93 10.96 2.71
CA LEU A 70 -8.97 12.40 2.99
C LEU A 70 -8.00 13.20 2.13
N TYR A 71 -7.00 12.53 1.54
CA TYR A 71 -5.99 13.13 0.68
C TYR A 71 -6.23 12.81 -0.80
N ASP A 72 -7.43 12.34 -1.16
CA ASP A 72 -7.85 11.99 -2.54
C ASP A 72 -6.86 11.05 -3.26
N VAL A 73 -6.17 10.19 -2.51
CA VAL A 73 -5.24 9.19 -3.07
C VAL A 73 -6.05 7.94 -3.42
N GLU A 74 -6.72 7.93 -4.57
CA GLU A 74 -7.68 6.88 -4.93
C GLU A 74 -7.04 5.63 -5.59
N ALA A 75 -5.97 5.82 -6.36
CA ALA A 75 -5.34 4.74 -7.13
C ALA A 75 -4.54 3.79 -6.22
N ARG A 76 -5.18 2.73 -5.75
CA ARG A 76 -4.62 1.75 -4.82
C ARG A 76 -4.86 0.34 -5.35
N TYR A 77 -3.78 -0.36 -5.62
CA TYR A 77 -3.83 -1.67 -6.27
C TYR A 77 -3.20 -2.74 -5.39
N VAL A 78 -3.78 -3.93 -5.39
CA VAL A 78 -3.25 -5.08 -4.66
C VAL A 78 -3.12 -6.29 -5.57
N CYS A 79 -2.03 -7.03 -5.42
CA CYS A 79 -1.79 -8.26 -6.18
C CYS A 79 -2.67 -9.41 -5.66
N GLN A 80 -3.51 -9.94 -6.54
CA GLN A 80 -4.44 -11.04 -6.23
C GLN A 80 -3.71 -12.29 -5.72
N GLU A 81 -2.64 -12.72 -6.40
CA GLU A 81 -1.88 -13.91 -6.02
C GLU A 81 -1.16 -13.74 -4.68
N SER A 82 -0.83 -12.50 -4.32
CA SER A 82 -0.23 -12.17 -3.02
C SER A 82 -1.26 -12.29 -1.90
N LEU A 83 -2.50 -11.82 -2.10
CA LEU A 83 -3.60 -12.04 -1.17
C LEU A 83 -3.88 -13.54 -0.98
N GLN A 84 -4.00 -14.28 -2.08
CA GLN A 84 -4.28 -15.72 -2.05
C GLN A 84 -3.18 -16.50 -1.30
N ARG A 85 -1.91 -16.13 -1.48
CA ARG A 85 -0.79 -16.76 -0.75
C ARG A 85 -0.93 -16.64 0.76
N TRP A 86 -1.44 -15.50 1.24
CA TRP A 86 -1.68 -15.24 2.65
C TRP A 86 -3.08 -15.66 3.13
N GLY A 87 -3.90 -16.26 2.26
CA GLY A 87 -5.27 -16.66 2.58
C GLY A 87 -6.21 -15.48 2.84
N LEU A 88 -5.90 -14.32 2.27
CA LEU A 88 -6.66 -13.08 2.46
C LEU A 88 -7.65 -12.83 1.31
N SER A 89 -8.67 -12.05 1.62
CA SER A 89 -9.64 -11.49 0.69
C SER A 89 -9.76 -9.97 0.88
N GLU A 90 -10.45 -9.28 -0.02
CA GLU A 90 -10.74 -7.84 0.11
C GLU A 90 -11.44 -7.49 1.43
N GLN A 91 -12.26 -8.40 1.96
CA GLN A 91 -12.97 -8.19 3.21
C GLN A 91 -12.04 -8.09 4.41
N ASP A 92 -10.81 -8.60 4.31
CA ASP A 92 -9.81 -8.56 5.37
C ASP A 92 -9.03 -7.24 5.40
N LEU A 93 -9.23 -6.39 4.38
CA LEU A 93 -8.46 -5.18 4.18
C LEU A 93 -9.08 -3.97 4.90
N LEU A 94 -8.23 -3.02 5.27
CA LEU A 94 -8.57 -1.82 6.03
C LEU A 94 -9.14 -0.70 5.18
N ILE A 95 -8.74 -0.64 3.92
CA ILE A 95 -9.10 0.39 2.94
C ILE A 95 -9.54 -0.29 1.65
N ASP A 96 -10.35 0.41 0.86
CA ASP A 96 -10.74 -0.04 -0.47
C ASP A 96 -9.53 0.00 -1.41
N VAL A 97 -9.41 -1.06 -2.21
CA VAL A 97 -8.35 -1.26 -3.20
C VAL A 97 -8.91 -1.99 -4.41
N GLU A 98 -8.27 -1.81 -5.57
CA GLU A 98 -8.53 -2.62 -6.75
C GLU A 98 -7.61 -3.85 -6.74
N VAL A 99 -8.21 -5.04 -6.77
CA VAL A 99 -7.48 -6.31 -6.83
C VAL A 99 -7.20 -6.63 -8.29
N LEU A 100 -5.91 -6.79 -8.63
CA LEU A 100 -5.45 -7.08 -9.98
C LEU A 100 -4.63 -8.36 -10.03
N GLU A 101 -4.70 -9.07 -11.16
CA GLU A 101 -3.76 -10.16 -11.44
C GLU A 101 -2.33 -9.63 -11.55
N SER A 102 -1.33 -10.48 -11.26
CA SER A 102 0.08 -10.07 -11.29
C SER A 102 0.52 -9.49 -12.63
N GLN A 103 -0.02 -9.99 -13.74
CA GLN A 103 0.29 -9.47 -15.08
C GLN A 103 -0.29 -8.08 -15.30
N GLU A 104 -1.54 -7.86 -14.94
CA GLU A 104 -2.22 -6.56 -15.08
C GLU A 104 -1.55 -5.50 -14.20
N LEU A 105 -1.23 -5.85 -12.96
CA LEU A 105 -0.50 -4.99 -12.04
C LEU A 105 0.88 -4.61 -12.60
N ALA A 106 1.62 -5.59 -13.16
CA ALA A 106 2.91 -5.32 -13.80
C ALA A 106 2.79 -4.44 -15.04
N HIS A 107 1.72 -4.61 -15.83
CA HIS A 107 1.43 -3.74 -16.98
C HIS A 107 1.12 -2.31 -16.55
N LEU A 108 0.29 -2.14 -15.52
CA LEU A 108 -0.06 -0.84 -14.96
C LEU A 108 1.16 -0.14 -14.36
N LEU A 109 1.99 -0.85 -13.60
CA LEU A 109 3.20 -0.32 -12.97
C LEU A 109 4.18 0.28 -14.01
N ARG A 110 4.26 -0.30 -15.22
CA ARG A 110 5.09 0.22 -16.32
C ARG A 110 4.62 1.56 -16.89
N SER A 111 3.39 1.98 -16.58
CA SER A 111 2.85 3.28 -17.02
C SER A 111 3.28 4.45 -16.13
N TYR A 112 3.98 4.17 -15.02
CA TYR A 112 4.50 5.16 -14.09
C TYR A 112 5.96 5.50 -14.41
N ASP A 113 6.32 6.77 -14.22
CA ASP A 113 7.64 7.30 -14.56
C ASP A 113 8.68 7.02 -13.46
N GLN A 114 8.23 6.88 -12.22
CA GLN A 114 9.08 6.69 -11.04
C GLN A 114 8.51 5.63 -10.11
N LEU A 115 9.39 4.80 -9.56
CA LEU A 115 9.03 3.78 -8.58
C LEU A 115 9.78 4.05 -7.28
N LEU A 116 9.04 4.07 -6.17
CA LEU A 116 9.57 4.13 -4.81
C LEU A 116 9.12 2.87 -4.08
N THR A 117 10.08 2.07 -3.60
CA THR A 117 9.82 0.73 -3.04
C THR A 117 10.05 0.70 -1.54
N PHE A 118 9.14 0.07 -0.81
CA PHE A 118 9.13 -0.04 0.66
C PHE A 118 8.81 -1.46 1.13
#